data_AF-A0A7C6Y387-F1
#
_entry.id   AF-A0A7C6Y387-F1
#
_cell.length_a   1.000
_cell.length_b   1.000
_cell.length_c   1.000
_cell.angle_alpha   90.00
_cell.angle_beta   90.00
_cell.angle_gamma   90.00
#
_symmetry.space_group_name_H-M   'P 1'
#
loop_
_entity.id
_entity.type
_entity.pdbx_description
1 polymer ?
#
loop_
_entity_poly.entity_id
_entity_poly.type
_entity_poly.pdbx_seq_one_letter_code
_entity_poly.pdbx_strand_id
1 'polypeptide(L)'
;MESYVVTNINDLKDADVLIDFSTPKLLDTILEYGIKHQVALVLATTGYNDLEFEKIKKASQSIPIFYSANYSVGVYLLTKALNMISHSIDNSYDIEIIDKHHRYKKDAPSGTAIKLYDAINDGLKEKRELITGHTNKSGIHVHSLRLGNYVGEHEVILSNLNETISLTHIAHDKSIFAKGALKAAHFLSNKTHGLYGMDDLFEAN
;
A
#
# COMPACT_ATOMS: atom_id res chain seq x y z
N MET A 1 -1.62 26.42 -13.15
CA MET A 1 -2.30 26.03 -11.90
C MET A 1 -1.55 26.75 -10.80
N GLU A 2 -2.19 27.65 -10.07
CA GLU A 2 -1.55 28.33 -8.95
C GLU A 2 -1.54 27.39 -7.74
N SER A 3 -0.35 27.05 -7.25
CA SER A 3 -0.19 26.39 -5.96
C SER A 3 -0.16 27.46 -4.88
N TYR A 4 -0.88 27.24 -3.78
CA TYR A 4 -0.79 28.06 -2.58
C TYR A 4 -0.60 27.16 -1.36
N VAL A 5 -0.08 27.73 -0.27
CA VAL A 5 0.20 27.03 0.97
C VAL A 5 -0.63 27.65 2.08
N VAL A 6 -1.29 26.81 2.86
CA VAL A 6 -2.04 27.21 4.06
C VAL A 6 -1.51 26.46 5.27
N THR A 7 -1.68 27.03 6.46
CA THR A 7 -1.31 26.40 7.74
C THR A 7 -2.52 25.87 8.50
N ASN A 8 -3.74 26.25 8.11
CA ASN A 8 -5.00 25.76 8.68
C ASN A 8 -5.86 25.19 7.55
N ILE A 9 -6.41 24.00 7.76
CA ILE A 9 -7.27 23.31 6.78
C ILE A 9 -8.52 24.13 6.42
N ASN A 10 -8.99 25.00 7.33
CA ASN A 10 -10.16 25.84 7.09
C ASN A 10 -9.87 27.02 6.13
N ASP A 11 -8.60 27.30 5.83
CA ASP A 11 -8.20 28.34 4.87
C ASP A 11 -8.10 27.81 3.42
N LEU A 12 -8.39 26.51 3.22
CA LEU A 12 -8.44 25.91 1.89
C LEU A 12 -9.58 26.53 1.08
N LYS A 13 -9.29 26.89 -0.17
CA LYS A 13 -10.28 27.19 -1.21
C LYS A 13 -11.05 25.92 -1.59
N ASP A 14 -12.14 26.10 -2.34
CA ASP A 14 -12.95 24.98 -2.86
C ASP A 14 -12.08 23.92 -3.56
N ALA A 15 -12.29 22.66 -3.19
CA ALA A 15 -11.58 21.50 -3.73
C ALA A 15 -12.53 20.30 -3.83
N ASP A 16 -12.41 19.52 -4.89
CA ASP A 16 -13.22 18.31 -5.08
C ASP A 16 -12.69 17.14 -4.24
N VAL A 17 -11.37 17.07 -4.07
CA VAL A 17 -10.68 15.97 -3.39
C VAL A 17 -9.51 16.49 -2.56
N LEU A 18 -9.40 16.01 -1.32
CA LEU A 18 -8.26 16.22 -0.44
C LEU A 18 -7.41 14.94 -0.37
N ILE A 19 -6.10 15.06 -0.62
CA ILE A 19 -5.14 13.96 -0.52
C ILE A 19 -4.31 14.13 0.76
N ASP A 20 -4.35 13.14 1.65
CA ASP A 20 -3.66 13.15 2.93
C ASP A 20 -2.47 12.16 2.97
N PHE A 21 -1.25 12.71 3.03
CA PHE A 21 -0.01 12.00 3.35
C PHE A 21 0.65 12.63 4.59
N SER A 22 -0.04 12.60 5.73
CA SER A 22 0.40 13.27 6.95
C SER A 22 0.68 12.29 8.10
N THR A 23 -0.16 12.30 9.13
CA THR A 23 0.02 11.59 10.41
C THR A 23 -1.35 11.19 10.94
N PRO A 24 -1.49 10.03 11.61
CA PRO A 24 -2.77 9.60 12.17
C PRO A 24 -3.46 10.64 13.07
N LYS A 25 -2.68 11.47 13.77
CA LYS A 25 -3.17 12.56 14.64
C LYS A 25 -4.09 13.58 13.94
N LEU A 26 -3.98 13.75 12.62
CA LEU A 26 -4.79 14.70 11.86
C LEU A 26 -6.09 14.10 11.33
N LEU A 27 -6.33 12.81 11.55
CA LEU A 27 -7.48 12.10 10.99
C LEU A 27 -8.81 12.78 11.34
N ASP A 28 -9.05 13.07 12.61
CA ASP A 28 -10.32 13.65 13.05
C ASP A 28 -10.60 14.99 12.35
N THR A 29 -9.59 15.87 12.28
CA THR A 29 -9.68 17.14 11.57
C THR A 29 -9.95 16.98 10.07
N ILE A 30 -9.32 15.99 9.42
CA ILE A 30 -9.49 15.72 7.99
C ILE A 30 -10.88 15.14 7.71
N LEU A 31 -11.36 14.20 8.52
CA LEU A 31 -12.70 13.62 8.39
C LEU A 31 -13.78 14.67 8.63
N GLU A 32 -13.64 15.50 9.66
CA GLU A 32 -14.56 16.62 9.94
C GLU A 32 -14.63 17.60 8.76
N TYR A 33 -13.48 17.97 8.19
CA TYR A 33 -13.42 18.83 7.01
C TYR A 33 -14.13 18.20 5.81
N GLY A 34 -13.81 16.95 5.49
CA GLY A 34 -14.43 16.23 4.36
C GLY A 34 -15.94 16.17 4.49
N ILE A 35 -16.46 15.81 5.66
CA ILE A 35 -17.91 15.71 5.92
C ILE A 35 -18.57 17.09 5.82
N LYS A 36 -18.01 18.11 6.47
CA LYS A 36 -18.60 19.45 6.51
C LYS A 36 -18.66 20.10 5.12
N HIS A 37 -17.64 19.90 4.30
CA HIS A 37 -17.50 20.55 2.99
C HIS A 37 -17.89 19.64 1.82
N GLN A 38 -18.30 18.39 2.08
CA GLN A 38 -18.61 17.39 1.06
C GLN A 38 -17.45 17.14 0.09
N VAL A 39 -16.22 17.13 0.64
CA VAL A 39 -14.98 16.90 -0.11
C VAL A 39 -14.58 15.43 -0.02
N ALA A 40 -14.24 14.82 -1.15
CA ALA A 40 -13.75 13.45 -1.20
C ALA A 40 -12.36 13.34 -0.55
N LEU A 41 -12.06 12.20 0.10
CA LEU A 41 -10.79 12.03 0.80
C LEU A 41 -9.97 10.89 0.22
N VAL A 42 -8.72 11.15 -0.13
CA VAL A 42 -7.71 10.12 -0.43
C VAL A 42 -6.78 10.04 0.77
N LEU A 43 -6.93 9.00 1.58
CA LEU A 43 -6.15 8.78 2.79
C LEU A 43 -4.97 7.83 2.49
N ALA A 44 -3.76 8.34 2.62
CA ALA A 44 -2.52 7.59 2.41
C ALA A 44 -1.61 7.49 3.63
N THR A 45 -1.99 8.19 4.71
CA THR A 45 -1.40 8.05 6.02
C THR A 45 -1.52 6.59 6.50
N THR A 46 -0.41 6.02 6.94
CA THR A 46 -0.33 4.66 7.50
C THR A 46 -0.33 4.70 9.03
N GLY A 47 -0.62 3.55 9.66
CA GLY A 47 -0.51 3.40 11.12
C GLY A 47 -1.78 3.79 11.88
N TYR A 48 -2.93 3.80 11.20
CA TYR A 48 -4.22 3.88 11.86
C TYR A 48 -4.47 2.65 12.73
N ASN A 49 -4.97 2.86 13.94
CA ASN A 49 -5.49 1.79 14.79
C ASN A 49 -6.94 1.44 14.42
N ASP A 50 -7.48 0.38 15.04
CA ASP A 50 -8.83 -0.10 14.77
C ASP A 50 -9.91 0.97 14.99
N LEU A 51 -9.80 1.77 16.05
CA LEU A 51 -10.76 2.85 16.34
C LEU A 51 -10.71 3.95 15.29
N GLU A 52 -9.52 4.30 14.82
CA GLU A 52 -9.32 5.26 13.73
C GLU A 52 -9.90 4.73 12.42
N PHE A 53 -9.72 3.43 12.14
CA PHE A 53 -10.30 2.81 10.96
C PHE A 53 -11.83 2.75 11.00
N GLU A 54 -12.42 2.50 12.17
CA GLU A 54 -13.88 2.59 12.35
C GLU A 54 -14.43 4.00 12.12
N LYS A 55 -13.67 5.05 12.51
CA LYS A 55 -14.04 6.44 12.17
C LYS A 55 -14.01 6.68 10.66
N ILE A 56 -13.01 6.15 9.96
CA ILE A 56 -12.91 6.23 8.49
C ILE A 56 -14.13 5.55 7.84
N LYS A 57 -14.47 4.32 8.25
CA LYS A 57 -15.65 3.60 7.76
C LYS A 57 -16.96 4.35 8.02
N LYS A 58 -17.08 4.98 9.19
CA LYS A 58 -18.26 5.78 9.52
C LYS A 58 -18.36 7.01 8.63
N ALA A 59 -17.26 7.76 8.46
CA ALA A 59 -17.23 8.93 7.58
C ALA A 59 -17.52 8.57 6.11
N SER A 60 -17.06 7.41 5.66
CA SER A 60 -17.31 6.94 4.29
C SER A 60 -18.78 6.65 3.98
N GLN A 61 -19.66 6.60 4.99
CA GLN A 61 -21.11 6.53 4.78
C GLN A 61 -21.70 7.86 4.30
N SER A 62 -20.98 8.96 4.44
CA SER A 62 -21.44 10.31 4.06
C SER A 62 -20.64 10.92 2.91
N ILE A 63 -19.38 10.53 2.74
CA ILE A 63 -18.49 11.06 1.69
C ILE A 63 -17.69 9.93 1.01
N PRO A 64 -17.26 10.11 -0.25
CA PRO A 64 -16.32 9.20 -0.89
C PRO A 64 -14.96 9.27 -0.20
N ILE A 65 -14.47 8.11 0.25
CA ILE A 65 -13.13 7.98 0.84
C ILE A 65 -12.39 6.87 0.10
N PHE A 66 -11.17 7.15 -0.35
CA PHE A 66 -10.23 6.15 -0.84
C PHE A 66 -9.14 5.94 0.20
N TYR A 67 -8.88 4.70 0.58
CA TYR A 67 -7.80 4.37 1.49
C TYR A 67 -6.89 3.30 0.91
N SER A 68 -5.58 3.52 1.01
CA SER A 68 -4.58 2.48 0.77
C SER A 68 -3.31 2.78 1.56
N ALA A 69 -2.69 1.75 2.14
CA ALA A 69 -1.38 1.87 2.74
C ALA A 69 -0.24 1.97 1.70
N ASN A 70 -0.54 1.76 0.40
CA ASN A 70 0.43 1.89 -0.69
C ASN A 70 -0.27 2.23 -2.01
N TYR A 71 0.10 3.37 -2.61
CA TYR A 71 -0.47 3.86 -3.87
C TYR A 71 0.33 3.48 -5.12
N SER A 72 1.42 2.71 -5.00
CA SER A 72 2.14 2.24 -6.19
C SER A 72 1.29 1.24 -6.97
N VAL A 73 0.99 1.60 -8.23
CA VAL A 73 0.39 0.70 -9.22
C VAL A 73 1.22 -0.57 -9.41
N GLY A 74 2.56 -0.43 -9.47
CA GLY A 74 3.45 -1.58 -9.67
C GLY A 74 3.41 -2.55 -8.48
N VAL A 75 3.40 -2.04 -7.25
CA VAL A 75 3.26 -2.89 -6.05
C VAL A 75 1.91 -3.57 -6.03
N TYR A 76 0.83 -2.87 -6.41
CA TYR A 76 -0.50 -3.46 -6.52
C TYR A 76 -0.53 -4.65 -7.50
N LEU A 77 -0.02 -4.46 -8.72
CA LEU A 77 0.03 -5.51 -9.74
C LEU A 77 0.89 -6.69 -9.29
N LEU A 78 2.05 -6.42 -8.68
CA LEU A 78 2.92 -7.47 -8.13
C LEU A 78 2.21 -8.27 -7.04
N THR A 79 1.47 -7.60 -6.15
CA THR A 79 0.70 -8.24 -5.07
C THR A 79 -0.37 -9.18 -5.64
N LYS A 80 -1.12 -8.73 -6.67
CA LYS A 80 -2.14 -9.56 -7.33
C LYS A 80 -1.53 -10.74 -8.08
N ALA A 81 -0.43 -10.52 -8.81
CA ALA A 81 0.27 -11.57 -9.52
C ALA A 81 0.79 -12.65 -8.55
N LEU A 82 1.42 -12.24 -7.45
CA LEU A 82 1.90 -13.17 -6.43
C LEU A 82 0.78 -13.97 -5.79
N ASN A 83 -0.32 -13.31 -5.40
CA ASN A 83 -1.47 -14.02 -4.86
C ASN A 83 -2.00 -15.08 -5.84
N MET A 84 -2.13 -14.75 -7.13
CA MET A 84 -2.55 -15.70 -8.17
C MET A 84 -1.56 -16.86 -8.33
N ILE A 85 -0.26 -16.58 -8.40
CA ILE A 85 0.79 -17.61 -8.51
C ILE A 85 0.77 -18.52 -7.28
N SER A 86 0.63 -17.96 -6.09
CA SER A 86 0.61 -18.69 -4.81
C SER A 86 -0.54 -19.70 -4.72
N HIS A 87 -1.69 -19.44 -5.34
CA HIS A 87 -2.78 -20.42 -5.44
C HIS A 87 -2.43 -21.67 -6.26
N SER A 88 -1.44 -21.56 -7.16
CA SER A 88 -1.08 -22.61 -8.12
C SER A 88 0.11 -23.47 -7.70
N ILE A 89 0.87 -23.04 -6.68
CA ILE A 89 2.04 -23.78 -6.18
C ILE A 89 1.70 -24.60 -4.94
N ASP A 90 2.56 -25.57 -4.62
CA ASP A 90 2.45 -26.43 -3.45
C ASP A 90 3.63 -26.26 -2.47
N ASN A 91 3.76 -27.17 -1.52
CA ASN A 91 4.80 -27.14 -0.49
C ASN A 91 6.20 -27.54 -0.98
N SER A 92 6.37 -27.87 -2.27
CA SER A 92 7.69 -28.10 -2.87
C SER A 92 8.43 -26.81 -3.24
N TYR A 93 7.75 -25.67 -3.23
CA TYR A 93 8.32 -24.37 -3.55
C TYR A 93 8.86 -23.68 -2.29
N ASP A 94 10.15 -23.36 -2.32
CA ASP A 94 10.79 -22.39 -1.45
C ASP A 94 10.38 -20.97 -1.87
N ILE A 95 10.14 -20.08 -0.90
CA ILE A 95 9.69 -18.71 -1.15
C ILE A 95 10.56 -17.73 -0.37
N GLU A 96 11.20 -16.83 -1.10
CA GLU A 96 12.17 -15.87 -0.60
C GLU A 96 11.79 -14.46 -1.06
N ILE A 97 11.88 -13.47 -0.16
CA ILE A 97 11.61 -12.05 -0.44
C ILE A 97 12.86 -11.23 -0.16
N ILE A 98 13.32 -10.48 -1.14
CA ILE A 98 14.45 -9.57 -1.01
C ILE A 98 13.93 -8.12 -0.96
N ASP A 99 14.15 -7.43 0.16
CA ASP A 99 13.67 -6.07 0.48
C ASP A 99 14.85 -5.07 0.52
N LYS A 100 15.08 -4.35 -0.58
CA LYS A 100 16.21 -3.39 -0.71
C LYS A 100 15.72 -1.96 -0.56
N HIS A 101 16.34 -1.21 0.34
CA HIS A 101 16.03 0.21 0.57
C HIS A 101 17.30 1.01 0.91
N HIS A 102 17.19 2.34 0.89
CA HIS A 102 18.26 3.25 1.28
C HIS A 102 18.76 3.01 2.72
N ARG A 103 20.02 3.39 2.98
CA ARG A 103 20.71 3.17 4.26
C ARG A 103 20.01 3.76 5.49
N TYR A 104 19.21 4.81 5.30
CA TYR A 104 18.52 5.53 6.38
C TYR A 104 17.14 4.93 6.78
N LYS A 105 16.65 3.91 6.07
CA LYS A 105 15.35 3.31 6.39
C LYS A 105 15.47 2.49 7.69
N LYS A 106 14.63 2.82 8.68
CA LYS A 106 14.72 2.28 10.04
C LYS A 106 13.99 0.94 10.21
N ASP A 107 12.84 0.79 9.57
CA ASP A 107 12.04 -0.43 9.62
C ASP A 107 12.63 -1.52 8.72
N ALA A 108 12.57 -2.77 9.17
CA ALA A 108 12.97 -3.96 8.44
C ALA A 108 12.19 -5.19 8.98
N PRO A 109 11.49 -5.97 8.13
CA PRO A 109 11.22 -5.72 6.71
C PRO A 109 10.44 -4.43 6.45
N SER A 110 10.48 -3.92 5.22
CA SER A 110 9.60 -2.81 4.85
C SER A 110 8.13 -3.22 4.85
N GLY A 111 7.23 -2.27 5.06
CA GLY A 111 5.78 -2.53 4.96
C GLY A 111 5.33 -3.09 3.60
N THR A 112 6.05 -2.79 2.51
CA THR A 112 5.78 -3.42 1.21
C THR A 112 6.19 -4.89 1.21
N ALA A 113 7.34 -5.25 1.78
CA ALA A 113 7.75 -6.64 1.91
C ALA A 113 6.76 -7.47 2.75
N ILE A 114 6.26 -6.89 3.85
CA ILE A 114 5.18 -7.51 4.66
C ILE A 114 3.92 -7.73 3.82
N LYS A 115 3.49 -6.71 3.06
CA LYS A 115 2.33 -6.83 2.16
C LYS A 115 2.50 -7.92 1.09
N LEU A 116 3.70 -8.06 0.53
CA LEU A 116 3.99 -9.12 -0.45
C LEU A 116 3.95 -10.50 0.22
N TYR A 117 4.53 -10.63 1.42
CA TYR A 117 4.41 -11.85 2.23
C TYR A 117 2.95 -12.20 2.50
N ASP A 118 2.13 -11.25 2.96
CA ASP A 118 0.73 -11.49 3.27
C ASP A 118 -0.03 -11.97 2.03
N ALA A 119 0.19 -11.33 0.88
CA ALA A 119 -0.48 -11.69 -0.38
C ALA A 119 -0.09 -13.08 -0.89
N ILE A 120 1.17 -13.48 -0.74
CA ILE A 120 1.62 -14.85 -1.01
C ILE A 120 0.90 -15.81 -0.07
N ASN A 121 0.94 -15.52 1.23
CA ASN A 121 0.36 -16.37 2.26
C ASN A 121 -1.15 -16.52 2.09
N ASP A 122 -1.84 -15.49 1.59
CA ASP A 122 -3.26 -15.51 1.22
C ASP A 122 -3.59 -16.40 0.03
N GLY A 123 -2.63 -16.65 -0.87
CA GLY A 123 -2.81 -17.60 -1.95
C GLY A 123 -2.46 -19.04 -1.59
N LEU A 124 -1.65 -19.27 -0.55
CA LEU A 124 -1.23 -20.61 -0.16
C LEU A 124 -2.36 -21.39 0.54
N LYS A 125 -2.40 -22.72 0.31
CA LYS A 125 -3.33 -23.63 1.01
C LYS A 125 -3.06 -23.70 2.51
N GLU A 126 -1.79 -23.66 2.90
CA GLU A 126 -1.33 -23.68 4.28
C GLU A 126 -0.51 -22.43 4.55
N LYS A 127 -0.85 -21.72 5.63
CA LYS A 127 -0.14 -20.51 6.01
C LYS A 127 1.28 -20.85 6.46
N ARG A 128 2.24 -20.05 6.01
CA ARG A 128 3.66 -20.15 6.38
C ARG A 128 4.04 -18.97 7.27
N GLU A 129 4.95 -19.18 8.22
CA GLU A 129 5.46 -18.13 9.10
C GLU A 129 6.40 -17.19 8.33
N LEU A 130 6.37 -15.88 8.66
CA LEU A 130 7.39 -14.94 8.21
C LEU A 130 8.68 -15.15 9.00
N ILE A 131 9.77 -15.41 8.30
CA ILE A 131 11.10 -15.56 8.88
C ILE A 131 11.99 -14.43 8.39
N THR A 132 12.74 -13.79 9.29
CA THR A 132 13.68 -12.73 8.91
C THR A 132 15.10 -13.29 8.79
N GLY A 133 15.76 -12.99 7.67
CA GLY A 133 17.10 -13.50 7.36
C GLY A 133 17.14 -15.00 7.10
N HIS A 134 18.35 -15.56 7.01
CA HIS A 134 18.55 -16.98 6.72
C HIS A 134 18.51 -17.84 7.99
N THR A 135 17.71 -18.90 7.98
CA THR A 135 17.63 -19.92 9.03
C THR A 135 17.19 -21.26 8.44
N ASN A 136 17.27 -22.36 9.20
CA ASN A 136 16.73 -23.67 8.80
C ASN A 136 15.24 -23.85 9.12
N LYS A 137 14.56 -22.82 9.61
CA LYS A 137 13.12 -22.88 9.90
C LYS A 137 12.34 -22.91 8.58
N SER A 138 11.24 -23.66 8.54
CA SER A 138 10.33 -23.64 7.39
C SER A 138 9.43 -22.41 7.45
N GLY A 139 9.34 -21.66 6.36
CA GLY A 139 8.50 -20.48 6.26
C GLY A 139 8.81 -19.67 5.00
N ILE A 140 8.32 -18.43 4.95
CA ILE A 140 8.67 -17.47 3.91
C ILE A 140 9.74 -16.54 4.47
N HIS A 141 10.90 -16.54 3.85
CA HIS A 141 12.03 -15.77 4.32
C HIS A 141 12.06 -14.36 3.72
N VAL A 142 12.40 -13.38 4.53
CA VAL A 142 12.53 -11.98 4.12
C VAL A 142 13.91 -11.45 4.48
N HIS A 143 14.66 -11.06 3.45
CA HIS A 143 16.01 -10.52 3.54
C HIS A 143 15.98 -9.02 3.31
N SER A 144 16.30 -8.24 4.33
CA SER A 144 16.30 -6.78 4.26
C SER A 144 17.70 -6.21 4.03
N LEU A 145 17.89 -5.47 2.94
CA LEU A 145 19.14 -4.81 2.60
C LEU A 145 18.98 -3.29 2.73
N ARG A 146 19.96 -2.63 3.36
CA ARG A 146 19.98 -1.18 3.58
C ARG A 146 21.22 -0.59 2.92
N LEU A 147 21.08 -0.18 1.67
CA LEU A 147 22.19 0.11 0.76
C LEU A 147 21.97 1.44 0.03
N GLY A 148 23.02 2.25 -0.07
CA GLY A 148 23.02 3.45 -0.92
C GLY A 148 21.79 4.34 -0.74
N ASN A 149 21.18 4.71 -1.88
CA ASN A 149 20.00 5.55 -1.99
C ASN A 149 18.84 4.83 -2.73
N TYR A 150 18.71 3.51 -2.56
CA TYR A 150 17.59 2.76 -3.13
C TYR A 150 16.25 3.34 -2.64
N VAL A 151 15.37 3.73 -3.55
CA VAL A 151 14.02 4.21 -3.19
C VAL A 151 13.20 3.07 -2.60
N GLY A 152 13.25 1.91 -3.26
CA GLY A 152 12.65 0.65 -2.83
C GLY A 152 12.70 -0.36 -3.97
N GLU A 153 13.21 -1.55 -3.70
CA GLU A 153 13.21 -2.66 -4.63
C GLU A 153 12.81 -3.94 -3.90
N HIS A 154 11.90 -4.69 -4.51
CA HIS A 154 11.30 -5.89 -3.95
C HIS A 154 11.38 -6.99 -4.98
N GLU A 155 12.02 -8.09 -4.63
CA GLU A 155 12.07 -9.29 -5.45
C GLU A 155 11.47 -10.45 -4.65
N VAL A 156 10.56 -11.18 -5.28
CA VAL A 156 10.04 -12.43 -4.74
C VAL A 156 10.49 -13.57 -5.63
N ILE A 157 11.12 -14.56 -5.02
CA ILE A 157 11.66 -15.74 -5.69
C ILE A 157 10.87 -16.94 -5.19
N LEU A 158 10.31 -17.71 -6.12
CA LEU A 158 9.65 -18.98 -5.87
C LEU A 158 10.44 -20.05 -6.62
N SER A 159 11.01 -21.02 -5.92
CA SER A 159 11.87 -22.04 -6.52
C SER A 159 11.52 -23.43 -6.04
N ASN A 160 11.59 -24.42 -6.92
CA ASN A 160 11.61 -25.84 -6.55
C ASN A 160 12.87 -26.49 -7.15
N LEU A 161 12.95 -27.82 -7.15
CA LEU A 161 14.11 -28.56 -7.67
C LEU A 161 14.34 -28.41 -9.18
N ASN A 162 13.35 -27.97 -9.95
CA ASN A 162 13.36 -28.03 -11.41
C ASN A 162 13.22 -26.64 -12.06
N GLU A 163 12.65 -25.66 -11.36
CA GLU A 163 12.39 -24.33 -11.90
C GLU A 163 12.40 -23.25 -10.83
N THR A 164 12.57 -22.02 -11.31
CA THR A 164 12.53 -20.81 -10.49
C THR A 164 11.75 -19.73 -11.22
N ILE A 165 10.84 -19.08 -10.50
CA ILE A 165 10.10 -17.90 -10.93
C ILE A 165 10.53 -16.74 -10.05
N SER A 166 10.86 -15.59 -10.65
CA SER A 166 11.15 -14.36 -9.93
C SER A 166 10.29 -13.22 -10.43
N LEU A 167 9.79 -12.40 -9.51
CA LEU A 167 9.05 -11.18 -9.82
C LEU A 167 9.67 -10.02 -9.06
N THR A 168 10.01 -8.95 -9.79
CA THR A 168 10.70 -7.79 -9.23
C THR A 168 9.93 -6.50 -9.49
N HIS A 169 9.79 -5.69 -8.45
CA HIS A 169 9.36 -4.30 -8.55
C HIS A 169 10.51 -3.37 -8.13
N ILE A 170 10.82 -2.40 -8.97
CA ILE A 170 11.84 -1.37 -8.71
C ILE A 170 11.18 0.00 -8.73
N ALA A 171 11.21 0.70 -7.59
CA ALA A 171 10.84 2.11 -7.55
C ALA A 171 12.06 2.96 -7.96
N HIS A 172 11.96 3.67 -9.08
CA HIS A 172 12.99 4.62 -9.50
C HIS A 172 12.85 5.99 -8.81
N ASP A 173 11.65 6.35 -8.37
CA ASP A 173 11.35 7.65 -7.77
C ASP A 173 10.13 7.57 -6.85
N LYS A 174 10.08 8.38 -5.79
CA LYS A 174 8.96 8.38 -4.82
C LYS A 174 7.66 8.96 -5.42
N SER A 175 7.72 9.67 -6.55
CA SER A 175 6.55 10.20 -7.25
C SER A 175 5.58 9.11 -7.71
N ILE A 176 5.97 7.83 -7.76
CA ILE A 176 5.03 6.74 -8.08
C ILE A 176 3.86 6.67 -7.09
N PHE A 177 4.09 7.00 -5.82
CA PHE A 177 3.03 7.03 -4.80
C PHE A 177 2.12 8.23 -5.00
N ALA A 178 2.69 9.40 -5.29
CA ALA A 178 1.92 10.61 -5.59
C ALA A 178 1.06 10.45 -6.85
N LYS A 179 1.63 9.87 -7.92
CA LYS A 179 0.90 9.56 -9.16
C LYS A 179 -0.25 8.59 -8.91
N GLY A 180 -0.06 7.57 -8.06
CA GLY A 180 -1.12 6.67 -7.66
C GLY A 180 -2.23 7.36 -6.87
N ALA A 181 -1.88 8.23 -5.92
CA ALA A 181 -2.86 9.02 -5.17
C ALA A 181 -3.64 10.00 -6.06
N LEU A 182 -2.99 10.58 -7.07
CA LEU A 182 -3.67 11.40 -8.07
C LEU A 182 -4.64 10.58 -8.92
N LYS A 183 -4.31 9.32 -9.26
CA LYS A 183 -5.25 8.41 -9.93
C LYS A 183 -6.45 8.08 -9.03
N ALA A 184 -6.21 7.82 -7.74
CA ALA A 184 -7.28 7.59 -6.77
C ALA A 184 -8.18 8.83 -6.61
N ALA A 185 -7.59 10.03 -6.57
CA ALA A 185 -8.35 11.27 -6.51
C ALA A 185 -9.25 11.45 -7.75
N HIS A 186 -8.69 11.23 -8.94
CA HIS A 186 -9.46 11.27 -10.17
C HIS A 186 -10.57 10.21 -10.22
N PHE A 187 -10.30 9.01 -9.68
CA PHE A 187 -11.31 7.97 -9.54
C PHE A 187 -12.45 8.40 -8.61
N LEU A 188 -12.15 9.03 -7.47
CA LEU A 188 -13.15 9.49 -6.51
C LEU A 188 -14.02 10.64 -7.02
N SER A 189 -13.53 11.47 -7.94
CA SER A 189 -14.25 12.70 -8.36
C SER A 189 -15.64 12.44 -8.96
N ASN A 190 -15.93 11.20 -9.35
CA ASN A 190 -17.21 10.77 -9.89
C ASN A 190 -17.89 9.67 -9.05
N LYS A 191 -17.48 9.49 -7.79
CA LYS A 191 -18.02 8.45 -6.90
C LYS A 191 -18.94 9.04 -5.85
N THR A 192 -19.92 8.25 -5.44
CA THR A 192 -20.79 8.54 -4.30
C THR A 192 -20.07 8.18 -2.99
N HIS A 193 -20.74 8.38 -1.85
CA HIS A 193 -20.21 7.93 -0.57
C HIS A 193 -19.85 6.43 -0.60
N GLY A 194 -18.74 6.08 0.04
CA GLY A 194 -18.22 4.72 0.09
C GLY A 194 -16.76 4.70 0.50
N LEU A 195 -16.29 3.56 1.03
CA LEU A 195 -14.88 3.32 1.27
C LEU A 195 -14.34 2.50 0.10
N TYR A 196 -13.45 3.11 -0.68
CA TYR A 196 -12.81 2.56 -1.85
C TYR A 196 -11.34 2.27 -1.56
N GLY A 197 -10.76 1.36 -2.35
CA GLY A 197 -9.35 1.04 -2.33
C GLY A 197 -8.79 0.77 -3.71
N MET A 198 -7.57 0.22 -3.73
CA MET A 198 -6.88 -0.07 -4.99
C MET A 198 -7.65 -1.07 -5.85
N ASP A 199 -8.35 -2.05 -5.26
CA ASP A 199 -9.17 -2.99 -6.03
C ASP A 199 -10.27 -2.28 -6.82
N ASP A 200 -11.02 -1.38 -6.18
CA ASP A 200 -12.04 -0.58 -6.86
C ASP A 200 -11.48 0.29 -8.00
N LEU A 201 -10.25 0.82 -7.82
CA LEU A 201 -9.58 1.61 -8.85
C LEU A 201 -9.26 0.79 -10.10
N PHE A 202 -8.87 -0.46 -9.95
CA PHE A 202 -8.46 -1.32 -11.06
C PHE A 202 -9.63 -2.09 -11.67
N GLU A 203 -10.68 -2.40 -10.91
CA GLU A 203 -11.92 -3.03 -11.42
C GLU A 203 -12.80 -2.07 -12.24
N ALA A 204 -12.63 -0.75 -12.06
CA ALA A 204 -13.40 0.25 -12.77
C ALA A 204 -12.87 0.62 -14.18
N ASN A 205 -11.81 -0.06 -14.66
CA ASN A 205 -11.26 0.15 -16.01
C ASN A 205 -11.68 -0.95 -16.99
#